data_AF-A0A951SV82-F1
#
_entry.id   AF-A0A951SV82-F1
#
_cell.length_a   1.000
_cell.length_b   1.000
_cell.length_c   1.000
_cell.angle_alpha   90.00
_cell.angle_beta   90.00
_cell.angle_gamma   90.00
#
_symmetry.space_group_name_H-M   'P 1'
#
loop_
_entity.id
_entity.type
_entity.pdbx_description
1 polymer ?
#
loop_
_entity_poly.entity_id
_entity_poly.type
_entity_poly.pdbx_seq_one_letter_code
_entity_poly.pdbx_strand_id
1 'polypeptide(L)'
;MILSSTINKRNIFLYLGLIVLFLTLSLTLNQIQVSNFIYTGYLFNYENEFVKRGFIGEIIRLSGKPASFELVTQIGAISLILTTIVFFSISFYGFRNNLTETGAVLFILTLLTSSATLQHFYLEIGRFDVFNFFLALLCIWISFRVKSNIKYILILTLCSISILIHEAAFLMYIPMVMGFVLYNTTTKKQIFYLISTCLLLVTLTWAVSTLGMVKKQNFEQHYLELISQYSNGHIDKGSVAVLHVTDWSKEMTASLMLLLNSESIVEHKRLLLYLGFFVLLFSIITLQDFKQNAFNRKHLILIFAISPLTLYPFGIDYYRWWSLAINNLLVSAALLSMYNTSFKQNLIQIFYRNQVLIILLAITSALNGPIGVNMAFQRF
;
A
#
# COMPACT_ATOMS: atom_id res chain seq x y z
N MET A 1 -15.57 -23.68 3.68
CA MET A 1 -16.52 -24.08 2.63
C MET A 1 -16.31 -23.15 1.43
N ILE A 2 -15.26 -23.39 0.65
CA ILE A 2 -15.01 -22.73 -0.65
C ILE A 2 -14.59 -23.87 -1.58
N LEU A 3 -15.25 -23.98 -2.74
CA LEU A 3 -14.98 -24.83 -3.91
C LEU A 3 -15.96 -26.01 -4.12
N SER A 4 -17.03 -25.73 -4.88
CA SER A 4 -17.57 -26.68 -5.87
C SER A 4 -18.20 -25.93 -7.07
N SER A 5 -17.60 -24.82 -7.51
CA SER A 5 -17.86 -24.30 -8.86
C SER A 5 -16.66 -24.67 -9.72
N THR A 6 -16.92 -25.43 -10.79
CA THR A 6 -15.94 -25.70 -11.84
C THR A 6 -15.48 -24.37 -12.42
N ILE A 7 -14.21 -24.04 -12.18
CA ILE A 7 -13.63 -22.80 -12.71
C ILE A 7 -13.58 -22.94 -14.24
N ASN A 8 -14.17 -21.99 -14.96
CA ASN A 8 -14.13 -21.97 -16.41
C ASN A 8 -12.67 -21.80 -16.88
N LYS A 9 -12.10 -22.84 -17.50
CA LYS A 9 -10.70 -22.84 -17.98
C LYS A 9 -10.41 -21.63 -18.89
N ARG A 10 -11.36 -21.20 -19.73
CA ARG A 10 -11.24 -20.02 -20.60
C ARG A 10 -10.95 -18.74 -19.81
N ASN A 11 -11.62 -18.58 -18.67
CA ASN A 11 -11.44 -17.40 -17.81
C ASN A 11 -10.04 -17.35 -17.20
N ILE A 12 -9.47 -18.51 -16.83
CA ILE A 12 -8.10 -18.61 -16.32
C ILE A 12 -7.11 -18.15 -17.39
N PHE A 13 -7.22 -18.67 -18.62
CA PHE A 13 -6.31 -18.31 -19.71
C PHE A 13 -6.38 -16.83 -20.07
N LEU A 14 -7.59 -16.24 -20.11
CA LEU A 14 -7.75 -14.81 -20.37
C LEU A 14 -7.07 -13.97 -19.28
N TYR A 15 -7.23 -14.37 -18.01
CA TYR A 15 -6.59 -13.68 -16.89
C TYR A 15 -5.07 -13.78 -16.92
N LEU A 16 -4.53 -14.96 -17.23
CA LEU A 16 -3.09 -15.16 -17.41
C LEU A 16 -2.56 -14.30 -18.57
N GLY A 17 -3.29 -14.23 -19.68
CA GLY A 17 -2.95 -13.34 -20.79
C GLY A 17 -2.90 -11.87 -20.37
N LEU A 18 -3.86 -11.41 -19.57
CA LEU A 18 -3.86 -10.04 -19.03
C LEU A 18 -2.70 -9.79 -18.07
N ILE A 19 -2.35 -10.76 -17.21
CA ILE A 19 -1.17 -10.66 -16.33
C ILE A 19 0.09 -10.49 -17.15
N VAL A 20 0.30 -11.36 -18.14
CA VAL A 20 1.48 -11.33 -19.01
C VAL A 20 1.54 -10.01 -19.77
N LEU A 21 0.43 -9.58 -20.38
CA LEU A 21 0.36 -8.30 -21.09
C LEU A 21 0.69 -7.12 -20.16
N PHE A 22 0.09 -7.08 -18.97
CA PHE A 22 0.33 -6.03 -17.99
C PHE A 22 1.79 -6.01 -17.53
N LEU A 23 2.39 -7.17 -17.25
CA LEU A 23 3.80 -7.29 -16.90
C LEU A 23 4.69 -6.83 -18.04
N THR A 24 4.45 -7.29 -19.27
CA THR A 24 5.22 -6.88 -20.44
C THR A 24 5.14 -5.37 -20.65
N LEU A 25 3.94 -4.78 -20.57
CA LEU A 25 3.78 -3.32 -20.65
C LEU A 25 4.50 -2.62 -19.51
N SER A 26 4.36 -3.09 -18.27
CA SER A 26 5.02 -2.49 -17.11
C SER A 26 6.53 -2.55 -17.20
N LEU A 27 7.10 -3.66 -17.71
CA LEU A 27 8.55 -3.87 -17.86
C LEU A 27 9.13 -3.18 -19.10
N THR A 28 8.33 -2.93 -20.13
CA THR A 28 8.78 -2.23 -21.34
C THR A 28 8.68 -0.71 -21.18
N LEU A 29 7.65 -0.24 -20.50
CA LEU A 29 7.46 1.18 -20.20
C LEU A 29 8.35 1.63 -19.04
N ASN A 30 8.54 0.80 -18.00
CA ASN A 30 9.55 1.09 -16.99
C ASN A 30 10.91 0.62 -17.49
N GLN A 31 11.82 1.56 -17.72
CA GLN A 31 13.22 1.26 -17.48
C GLN A 31 13.34 1.01 -15.97
N ILE A 32 13.37 -0.25 -15.52
CA ILE A 32 13.45 -0.58 -14.08
C ILE A 32 14.74 0.02 -13.53
N GLN A 33 14.64 1.25 -13.05
CA GLN A 33 15.73 2.01 -12.46
C GLN A 33 15.29 2.38 -11.06
N VAL A 34 16.01 1.86 -10.09
CA VAL A 34 15.81 2.21 -8.69
C VAL A 34 16.34 3.62 -8.49
N SER A 35 15.55 4.51 -7.89
CA SER A 35 16.06 5.86 -7.59
C SER A 35 17.10 5.81 -6.47
N ASN A 36 17.99 6.81 -6.45
CA ASN A 36 18.97 6.98 -5.36
C ASN A 36 18.31 6.98 -3.97
N PHE A 37 17.10 7.57 -3.86
CA PHE A 37 16.31 7.57 -2.63
C PHE A 37 15.99 6.15 -2.15
N ILE A 38 15.50 5.30 -3.06
CA ILE A 38 15.15 3.91 -2.78
C ILE A 38 16.41 3.14 -2.42
N TYR A 39 17.46 3.21 -3.26
CA TYR A 39 18.73 2.54 -3.04
C TYR A 39 19.33 2.87 -1.66
N THR A 40 19.39 4.16 -1.30
CA THR A 40 19.93 4.61 -0.01
C THR A 40 19.20 3.97 1.16
N GLY A 41 17.88 3.74 1.05
CA GLY A 41 17.11 3.06 2.10
C GLY A 41 17.57 1.64 2.40
N TYR A 42 18.08 0.91 1.39
CA TYR A 42 18.61 -0.46 1.56
C TYR A 42 19.98 -0.50 2.22
N LEU A 43 20.66 0.65 2.36
CA LEU A 43 21.97 0.73 3.03
C LEU A 43 21.81 0.79 4.56
N PHE A 44 20.64 1.23 5.05
CA PHE A 44 20.37 1.33 6.47
C PHE A 44 20.29 -0.05 7.11
N ASN A 45 21.06 -0.27 8.17
CA ASN A 45 21.17 -1.55 8.88
C ASN A 45 21.52 -1.32 10.35
N TYR A 46 21.66 -2.40 11.15
CA TYR A 46 21.87 -2.30 12.59
C TYR A 46 23.32 -2.49 13.07
N GLU A 47 24.29 -2.39 12.17
CA GLU A 47 25.70 -2.59 12.50
C GLU A 47 26.20 -1.59 13.55
N ASN A 48 25.88 -0.30 13.35
CA ASN A 48 26.34 0.76 14.24
C ASN A 48 25.37 1.01 15.40
N GLU A 49 24.07 1.10 15.12
CA GLU A 49 23.01 1.29 16.11
C GLU A 49 21.65 0.87 15.54
N PHE A 50 20.64 0.79 16.40
CA PHE A 50 19.27 0.56 15.95
C PHE A 50 18.74 1.80 15.22
N VAL A 51 18.38 1.67 13.95
CA VAL A 51 17.85 2.76 13.11
C VAL A 51 16.52 2.38 12.48
N LYS A 52 15.54 3.28 12.46
CA LYS A 52 14.27 3.02 11.77
C LYS A 52 14.54 2.72 10.28
N ARG A 53 13.72 1.85 9.68
CA ARG A 53 13.85 1.39 8.28
C ARG A 53 15.10 0.53 8.00
N GLY A 54 15.89 0.20 9.03
CA GLY A 54 17.10 -0.62 8.88
C GLY A 54 16.86 -2.11 8.69
N PHE A 55 15.62 -2.60 8.84
CA PHE A 55 15.35 -4.04 8.85
C PHE A 55 15.69 -4.75 7.53
N ILE A 56 15.36 -4.15 6.38
CA ILE A 56 15.65 -4.77 5.09
C ILE A 56 17.15 -4.77 4.79
N GLY A 57 17.85 -3.67 5.06
CA GLY A 57 19.31 -3.62 4.90
C GLY A 57 20.03 -4.58 5.86
N GLU A 58 19.51 -4.77 7.08
CA GLU A 58 20.03 -5.78 8.01
C GLU A 58 19.89 -7.21 7.46
N ILE A 59 18.77 -7.56 6.83
CA ILE A 59 18.62 -8.86 6.16
C ILE A 59 19.67 -9.04 5.05
N ILE A 60 19.91 -8.00 4.25
CA ILE A 60 20.93 -8.04 3.19
C ILE A 60 22.32 -8.23 3.81
N ARG A 61 22.65 -7.47 4.85
CA ARG A 61 23.92 -7.58 5.58
C ARG A 61 24.14 -9.00 6.13
N LEU A 62 23.13 -9.57 6.79
CA LEU A 62 23.18 -10.94 7.32
C LEU A 62 23.27 -12.02 6.25
N SER A 63 22.88 -11.73 5.00
CA SER A 63 23.08 -12.65 3.87
C SER A 63 24.54 -12.69 3.37
N GLY A 64 25.42 -11.83 3.91
CA GLY A 64 26.82 -11.72 3.53
C GLY A 64 27.04 -11.03 2.17
N LYS A 65 26.01 -10.43 1.58
CA LYS A 65 26.11 -9.70 0.31
C LYS A 65 26.11 -8.19 0.55
N PRO A 66 26.98 -7.41 -0.12
CA PRO A 66 26.91 -5.96 -0.06
C PRO A 66 25.63 -5.47 -0.77
N ALA A 67 25.01 -4.42 -0.23
CA ALA A 67 23.87 -3.76 -0.86
C ALA A 67 24.32 -2.96 -2.10
N SER A 68 24.29 -3.62 -3.27
CA SER A 68 24.59 -3.00 -4.55
C SER A 68 23.32 -2.48 -5.23
N PHE A 69 23.47 -1.48 -6.11
CA PHE A 69 22.37 -0.94 -6.90
C PHE A 69 21.70 -2.03 -7.76
N GLU A 70 22.49 -2.95 -8.32
CA GLU A 70 21.99 -4.10 -9.07
C GLU A 70 21.13 -5.02 -8.21
N LEU A 71 21.57 -5.35 -6.99
CA LEU A 71 20.80 -6.19 -6.06
C LEU A 71 19.45 -5.55 -5.74
N VAL A 72 19.43 -4.24 -5.43
CA VAL A 72 18.18 -3.52 -5.15
C VAL A 72 17.27 -3.48 -6.38
N THR A 73 17.84 -3.34 -7.57
CA THR A 73 17.09 -3.38 -8.84
C THR A 73 16.46 -4.76 -9.07
N GLN A 74 17.19 -5.85 -8.81
CA GLN A 74 16.66 -7.21 -8.87
C GLN A 74 15.53 -7.43 -7.85
N ILE A 75 15.71 -6.95 -6.61
CA ILE A 75 14.66 -6.98 -5.57
C ILE A 75 13.42 -6.21 -6.03
N GLY A 76 13.61 -5.05 -6.66
CA GLY A 76 12.54 -4.24 -7.25
C GLY A 76 11.77 -4.99 -8.34
N ALA A 77 12.48 -5.62 -9.28
CA ALA A 77 11.87 -6.41 -10.35
C ALA A 77 11.07 -7.61 -9.81
N ILE A 78 11.62 -8.34 -8.83
CA ILE A 78 10.92 -9.44 -8.15
C ILE A 78 9.66 -8.91 -7.45
N SER A 79 9.78 -7.79 -6.73
CA SER A 79 8.68 -7.11 -6.05
C SER A 79 7.55 -6.73 -7.01
N LEU A 80 7.89 -6.24 -8.20
CA LEU A 80 6.93 -5.91 -9.26
C LEU A 80 6.16 -7.14 -9.73
N ILE A 81 6.87 -8.23 -10.03
CA ILE A 81 6.27 -9.49 -10.48
C ILE A 81 5.32 -10.04 -9.40
N LEU A 82 5.78 -10.11 -8.16
CA LEU A 82 4.99 -10.60 -7.03
C LEU A 82 3.74 -9.73 -6.81
N THR A 83 3.88 -8.41 -6.89
CA THR A 83 2.78 -7.48 -6.66
C THR A 83 1.73 -7.69 -7.74
N THR A 84 2.16 -7.85 -8.98
CA THR A 84 1.27 -8.12 -10.11
C THR A 84 0.51 -9.43 -9.91
N ILE A 85 1.21 -10.53 -9.60
CA ILE A 85 0.56 -11.82 -9.35
C ILE A 85 -0.48 -11.71 -8.24
N VAL A 86 -0.17 -11.00 -7.16
CA VAL A 86 -1.05 -10.86 -6.01
C VAL A 86 -2.28 -10.00 -6.34
N PHE A 87 -2.12 -8.85 -6.99
CA PHE A 87 -3.25 -7.99 -7.39
C PHE A 87 -4.22 -8.71 -8.31
N PHE A 88 -3.68 -9.39 -9.32
CA PHE A 88 -4.50 -10.19 -10.24
C PHE A 88 -5.12 -11.39 -9.52
N SER A 89 -4.44 -12.02 -8.56
CA SER A 89 -5.03 -13.12 -7.79
C SER A 89 -6.23 -12.64 -6.96
N ILE A 90 -6.10 -11.52 -6.24
CA ILE A 90 -7.18 -10.98 -5.39
C ILE A 90 -8.41 -10.64 -6.24
N SER A 91 -8.22 -9.98 -7.37
CA SER A 91 -9.31 -9.64 -8.28
C SER A 91 -9.91 -10.87 -8.95
N PHE A 92 -9.10 -11.81 -9.41
CA PHE A 92 -9.59 -13.08 -9.96
C PHE A 92 -10.45 -13.83 -8.94
N TYR A 93 -9.97 -14.03 -7.72
CA TYR A 93 -10.73 -14.79 -6.72
C TYR A 93 -12.00 -14.08 -6.25
N GLY A 94 -12.02 -12.74 -6.22
CA GLY A 94 -13.21 -11.95 -5.93
C GLY A 94 -14.33 -12.14 -6.97
N PHE A 95 -13.96 -12.25 -8.25
CA PHE A 95 -14.91 -12.15 -9.36
C PHE A 95 -14.90 -13.33 -10.35
N ARG A 96 -14.17 -14.43 -10.08
CA ARG A 96 -14.02 -15.58 -11.00
C ARG A 96 -15.32 -16.15 -11.59
N ASN A 97 -16.43 -16.04 -10.84
CA ASN A 97 -17.75 -16.54 -11.22
C ASN A 97 -18.63 -15.49 -11.90
N ASN A 98 -18.15 -14.25 -12.04
CA ASN A 98 -18.88 -13.08 -12.54
C ASN A 98 -18.08 -12.35 -13.63
N LEU A 99 -17.05 -12.98 -14.20
CA LEU A 99 -16.19 -12.33 -15.22
C LEU A 99 -16.91 -12.01 -16.53
N THR A 100 -18.11 -12.55 -16.74
CA THR A 100 -18.98 -12.20 -17.87
C THR A 100 -19.87 -11.00 -17.57
N GLU A 101 -19.96 -10.55 -16.32
CA GLU A 101 -20.77 -9.41 -15.91
C GLU A 101 -19.97 -8.12 -16.10
N THR A 102 -20.52 -7.20 -16.89
CA THR A 102 -19.86 -5.92 -17.24
C THR A 102 -19.37 -5.16 -16.01
N GLY A 103 -20.16 -5.10 -14.93
CA GLY A 103 -19.76 -4.43 -13.70
C GLY A 103 -18.54 -5.04 -13.02
N ALA A 104 -18.40 -6.37 -13.03
CA ALA A 104 -17.22 -7.04 -12.49
C ALA A 104 -15.97 -6.75 -13.35
N VAL A 105 -16.11 -6.77 -14.67
CA VAL A 105 -15.04 -6.42 -15.61
C VAL A 105 -14.59 -4.98 -15.40
N LEU A 106 -15.52 -4.04 -15.25
CA LEU A 106 -15.23 -2.63 -15.00
C LEU A 106 -14.52 -2.40 -13.65
N PHE A 107 -14.89 -3.16 -12.61
CA PHE A 107 -14.18 -3.12 -11.33
C PHE A 107 -12.74 -3.60 -11.47
N ILE A 108 -12.53 -4.74 -12.13
CA ILE A 108 -11.19 -5.28 -12.39
C ILE A 108 -10.36 -4.30 -13.22
N LEU A 109 -10.95 -3.72 -14.28
CA LEU A 109 -10.29 -2.71 -15.09
C LEU A 109 -9.84 -1.52 -14.23
N THR A 110 -10.74 -0.99 -13.39
CA THR A 110 -10.43 0.12 -12.47
C THR A 110 -9.29 -0.25 -11.51
N LEU A 111 -9.33 -1.45 -10.93
CA LEU A 111 -8.25 -1.93 -10.07
C LEU A 111 -6.91 -1.95 -10.81
N LEU A 112 -6.87 -2.38 -12.07
CA LEU A 112 -5.62 -2.55 -12.80
C LEU A 112 -5.10 -1.26 -13.45
N THR A 113 -5.98 -0.35 -13.83
CA THR A 113 -5.62 0.82 -14.65
C THR A 113 -5.78 2.15 -13.95
N SER A 114 -6.24 2.20 -12.70
CA SER A 114 -6.32 3.48 -11.99
C SER A 114 -4.93 4.07 -11.75
N SER A 115 -4.78 5.40 -11.89
CA SER A 115 -3.53 6.10 -11.60
C SER A 115 -2.99 5.83 -10.20
N ALA A 116 -3.89 5.62 -9.23
CA ALA A 116 -3.52 5.22 -7.87
C ALA A 116 -2.84 3.84 -7.88
N THR A 117 -3.51 2.83 -8.41
CA THR A 117 -2.93 1.48 -8.43
C THR A 117 -1.67 1.40 -9.29
N LEU A 118 -1.62 2.13 -10.42
CA LEU A 118 -0.45 2.20 -11.29
C LEU A 118 0.81 2.74 -10.59
N GLN A 119 0.67 3.63 -9.60
CA GLN A 119 1.81 4.10 -8.81
C GLN A 119 2.61 2.93 -8.19
N HIS A 120 1.92 1.89 -7.72
CA HIS A 120 2.55 0.73 -7.10
C HIS A 120 3.32 -0.16 -8.09
N PHE A 121 3.02 -0.05 -9.39
CA PHE A 121 3.67 -0.80 -10.45
C PHE A 121 4.75 -0.02 -11.20
N TYR A 122 4.70 1.32 -11.14
CA TYR A 122 5.59 2.20 -11.89
C TYR A 122 6.61 2.91 -10.99
N LEU A 123 6.14 3.59 -9.94
CA LEU A 123 6.96 4.50 -9.14
C LEU A 123 7.49 3.88 -7.85
N GLU A 124 6.78 2.90 -7.31
CA GLU A 124 7.12 2.27 -6.03
C GLU A 124 7.94 0.98 -6.20
N ILE A 125 8.51 0.74 -7.38
CA ILE A 125 9.35 -0.44 -7.64
C ILE A 125 10.55 -0.43 -6.68
N GLY A 126 10.66 -1.47 -5.86
CA GLY A 126 11.73 -1.59 -4.86
C GLY A 126 11.48 -0.79 -3.57
N ARG A 127 10.38 -0.04 -3.43
CA ARG A 127 10.07 0.64 -2.16
C ARG A 127 9.60 -0.36 -1.10
N PHE A 128 9.90 -0.02 0.14
CA PHE A 128 9.55 -0.84 1.31
C PHE A 128 8.05 -1.06 1.50
N ASP A 129 7.22 -0.19 0.93
CA ASP A 129 5.77 -0.32 0.91
C ASP A 129 5.28 -1.63 0.29
N VAL A 130 6.00 -2.15 -0.72
CA VAL A 130 5.62 -3.40 -1.37
C VAL A 130 5.70 -4.58 -0.40
N PHE A 131 6.77 -4.63 0.42
CA PHE A 131 6.89 -5.65 1.47
C PHE A 131 5.79 -5.50 2.52
N ASN A 132 5.50 -4.27 2.94
CA ASN A 132 4.44 -3.98 3.90
C ASN A 132 3.06 -4.37 3.37
N PHE A 133 2.81 -4.15 2.08
CA PHE A 133 1.57 -4.59 1.43
C PHE A 133 1.44 -6.12 1.45
N PHE A 134 2.50 -6.87 1.14
CA PHE A 134 2.46 -8.34 1.24
C PHE A 134 2.23 -8.83 2.67
N LEU A 135 2.91 -8.23 3.65
CA LEU A 135 2.70 -8.55 5.06
C LEU A 135 1.26 -8.28 5.49
N ALA A 136 0.67 -7.15 5.04
CA ALA A 136 -0.72 -6.83 5.31
C ALA A 136 -1.69 -7.87 4.73
N LEU A 137 -1.48 -8.29 3.48
CA LEU A 137 -2.29 -9.32 2.84
C LEU A 137 -2.14 -10.68 3.53
N LEU A 138 -0.93 -11.04 3.97
CA LEU A 138 -0.68 -12.25 4.74
C LEU A 138 -1.42 -12.19 6.09
N CYS A 139 -1.39 -11.06 6.79
CA CYS A 139 -2.17 -10.86 8.02
C CYS A 139 -3.67 -11.00 7.79
N ILE A 140 -4.20 -10.43 6.70
CA ILE A 140 -5.61 -10.58 6.33
C ILE A 140 -5.93 -12.05 6.06
N TRP A 141 -5.10 -12.75 5.28
CA TRP A 141 -5.28 -14.19 5.03
C TRP A 141 -5.27 -15.01 6.33
N ILE A 142 -4.32 -14.75 7.24
CA ILE A 142 -4.25 -15.37 8.57
C ILE A 142 -5.56 -15.14 9.33
N SER A 143 -6.11 -13.92 9.29
CA SER A 143 -7.34 -13.56 10.01
C SER A 143 -8.55 -14.43 9.64
N PHE A 144 -8.62 -14.89 8.38
CA PHE A 144 -9.68 -15.74 7.86
C PHE A 144 -9.37 -17.25 7.95
N ARG A 145 -8.09 -17.64 7.90
CA ARG A 145 -7.68 -19.06 7.83
C ARG A 145 -7.35 -19.67 9.17
N VAL A 146 -6.76 -18.90 10.08
CA VAL A 146 -6.37 -19.39 11.40
C VAL A 146 -7.50 -19.13 12.39
N LYS A 147 -8.15 -20.19 12.87
CA LYS A 147 -9.31 -20.09 13.78
C LYS A 147 -8.90 -19.89 15.25
N SER A 148 -7.70 -20.33 15.65
CA SER A 148 -7.24 -20.24 17.03
C SER A 148 -6.76 -18.83 17.39
N ASN A 149 -6.65 -18.55 18.69
CA ASN A 149 -6.17 -17.26 19.17
C ASN A 149 -4.67 -17.01 18.87
N ILE A 150 -3.93 -18.01 18.39
CA ILE A 150 -2.53 -17.81 17.97
C ILE A 150 -2.42 -16.82 16.81
N LYS A 151 -3.51 -16.62 16.05
CA LYS A 151 -3.57 -15.65 14.96
C LYS A 151 -3.19 -14.24 15.41
N TYR A 152 -3.54 -13.83 16.64
CA TYR A 152 -3.21 -12.50 17.16
C TYR A 152 -1.70 -12.34 17.41
N ILE A 153 -1.02 -13.40 17.83
CA ILE A 153 0.43 -13.41 17.98
C ILE A 153 1.09 -13.34 16.60
N LEU A 154 0.63 -14.15 15.64
CA LEU A 154 1.16 -14.12 14.27
C LEU A 154 0.97 -12.74 13.61
N ILE A 155 -0.22 -12.15 13.75
CA ILE A 155 -0.52 -10.81 13.22
C ILE A 155 0.34 -9.75 13.92
N LEU A 156 0.48 -9.82 15.25
CA LEU A 156 1.37 -8.92 15.99
C LEU A 156 2.80 -9.02 15.46
N THR A 157 3.35 -10.22 15.30
CA THR A 157 4.71 -10.42 14.79
C THR A 157 4.89 -9.84 13.38
N LEU A 158 3.97 -10.13 12.46
CA LEU A 158 4.06 -9.63 11.09
C LEU A 158 3.89 -8.11 11.00
N CYS A 159 2.96 -7.54 11.78
CA CYS A 159 2.80 -6.09 11.87
C CYS A 159 4.01 -5.42 12.53
N SER A 160 4.66 -6.06 13.51
CA SER A 160 5.92 -5.58 14.10
C SER A 160 7.04 -5.56 13.06
N ILE A 161 7.17 -6.60 12.25
CA ILE A 161 8.13 -6.64 11.13
C ILE A 161 7.82 -5.50 10.15
N SER A 162 6.54 -5.27 9.83
CA SER A 162 6.12 -4.19 8.94
C SER A 162 6.53 -2.81 9.47
N ILE A 163 6.38 -2.55 10.77
CA ILE A 163 6.84 -1.31 11.42
C ILE A 163 8.36 -1.17 11.38
N LEU A 164 9.12 -2.27 11.55
CA LEU A 164 10.59 -2.25 11.46
C LEU A 164 11.09 -1.98 10.02
N ILE A 165 10.36 -2.46 9.01
CA ILE A 165 10.61 -2.16 7.60
C ILE A 165 10.33 -0.68 7.32
N HIS A 166 9.16 -0.20 7.76
CA HIS A 166 8.79 1.20 7.65
C HIS A 166 7.76 1.55 8.73
N GLU A 167 8.12 2.45 9.62
CA GLU A 167 7.34 2.88 10.76
C GLU A 167 5.94 3.41 10.38
N ALA A 168 5.83 4.11 9.24
CA ALA A 168 4.56 4.61 8.73
C ALA A 168 3.60 3.50 8.28
N ALA A 169 4.04 2.24 8.15
CA ALA A 169 3.17 1.11 7.89
C ALA A 169 2.03 0.99 8.93
N PHE A 170 2.27 1.49 10.15
CA PHE A 170 1.26 1.63 11.20
C PHE A 170 0.05 2.46 10.78
N LEU A 171 0.24 3.48 9.96
CA LEU A 171 -0.84 4.32 9.43
C LEU A 171 -1.23 3.95 8.00
N MET A 172 -0.33 3.31 7.23
CA MET A 172 -0.61 2.96 5.84
C MET A 172 -1.42 1.67 5.66
N TYR A 173 -1.12 0.62 6.44
CA TYR A 173 -1.65 -0.73 6.16
C TYR A 173 -2.25 -1.41 7.38
N ILE A 174 -1.67 -1.21 8.57
CA ILE A 174 -2.10 -1.87 9.80
C ILE A 174 -3.58 -1.60 10.13
N PRO A 175 -4.16 -0.39 9.93
CA PRO A 175 -5.56 -0.17 10.25
C PRO A 175 -6.49 -1.01 9.37
N MET A 176 -6.19 -1.12 8.06
CA MET A 176 -6.91 -2.00 7.14
C MET A 176 -6.86 -3.46 7.63
N VAL A 177 -5.67 -3.95 8.04
CA VAL A 177 -5.52 -5.29 8.64
C VAL A 177 -6.40 -5.44 9.86
N MET A 178 -6.37 -4.49 10.80
CA MET A 178 -7.20 -4.53 12.01
C MET A 178 -8.70 -4.52 11.69
N GLY A 179 -9.13 -3.85 10.63
CA GLY A 179 -10.50 -3.88 10.13
C GLY A 179 -10.94 -5.30 9.76
N PHE A 180 -10.10 -6.03 9.01
CA PHE A 180 -10.37 -7.42 8.65
C PHE A 180 -10.31 -8.38 9.85
N VAL A 181 -9.40 -8.15 10.80
CA VAL A 181 -9.35 -8.94 12.04
C VAL A 181 -10.59 -8.71 12.89
N LEU A 182 -11.06 -7.46 13.00
CA LEU A 182 -12.28 -7.09 13.70
C LEU A 182 -13.51 -7.71 13.02
N TYR A 183 -13.58 -7.68 11.69
CA TYR A 183 -14.64 -8.32 10.91
C TYR A 183 -14.82 -9.79 11.29
N ASN A 184 -13.71 -10.51 11.49
CA ASN A 184 -13.69 -11.93 11.86
C ASN A 184 -13.73 -12.22 13.37
N THR A 185 -13.85 -11.21 14.24
CA THR A 185 -13.82 -11.34 15.69
C THR A 185 -15.22 -11.57 16.28
N THR A 186 -15.51 -12.72 16.86
CA THR A 186 -16.88 -13.06 17.32
C THR A 186 -17.05 -13.00 18.84
N THR A 187 -15.99 -13.12 19.64
CA THR A 187 -16.08 -13.21 21.10
C THR A 187 -15.43 -12.04 21.83
N LYS A 188 -15.88 -11.75 23.06
CA LYS A 188 -15.28 -10.70 23.92
C LYS A 188 -13.78 -10.94 24.17
N LYS A 189 -13.38 -12.20 24.34
CA LYS A 189 -11.97 -12.61 24.50
C LYS A 189 -11.12 -12.26 23.27
N GLN A 190 -11.66 -12.47 22.07
CA GLN A 190 -11.01 -12.09 20.83
C GLN A 190 -10.91 -10.56 20.68
N ILE A 191 -11.92 -9.81 21.10
CA ILE A 191 -11.85 -8.33 21.15
C ILE A 191 -10.72 -7.88 22.09
N PHE A 192 -10.61 -8.49 23.28
CA PHE A 192 -9.50 -8.20 24.20
C PHE A 192 -8.14 -8.43 23.54
N TYR A 193 -7.94 -9.57 22.86
CA TYR A 193 -6.69 -9.82 22.15
C TYR A 193 -6.41 -8.81 21.04
N LEU A 194 -7.42 -8.42 20.26
CA LEU A 194 -7.28 -7.39 19.24
C LEU A 194 -6.86 -6.04 19.85
N ILE A 195 -7.50 -5.61 20.94
CA ILE A 195 -7.15 -4.36 21.64
C ILE A 195 -5.70 -4.42 22.14
N SER A 196 -5.31 -5.53 22.78
CA SER A 196 -3.93 -5.73 23.23
C SER A 196 -2.92 -5.70 22.08
N THR A 197 -3.23 -6.33 20.95
CA THR A 197 -2.40 -6.25 19.74
C THR A 197 -2.26 -4.81 19.25
N CYS A 198 -3.36 -4.05 19.17
CA CYS A 198 -3.31 -2.65 18.77
C CYS A 198 -2.45 -1.79 19.72
N LEU A 199 -2.61 -1.96 21.04
CA LEU A 199 -1.83 -1.22 22.04
C LEU A 199 -0.33 -1.52 21.92
N LEU A 200 0.04 -2.79 21.74
CA LEU A 200 1.44 -3.18 21.54
C LEU A 200 2.02 -2.60 20.25
N LEU A 201 1.25 -2.58 19.16
CA LEU A 201 1.68 -1.98 17.89
C LEU A 201 1.84 -0.46 18.00
N VAL A 202 0.97 0.24 18.75
CA VAL A 202 1.13 1.66 19.06
C VAL A 202 2.43 1.90 19.82
N THR A 203 2.66 1.15 20.91
CA THR A 203 3.89 1.27 21.71
C THR A 203 5.13 0.98 20.88
N LEU A 204 5.10 -0.04 20.03
CA LEU A 204 6.21 -0.37 19.14
C LEU A 204 6.45 0.73 18.10
N THR A 205 5.39 1.28 17.48
CA THR A 205 5.52 2.36 16.50
C THR A 205 6.15 3.59 17.14
N TRP A 206 5.73 3.94 18.35
CA TRP A 206 6.34 5.01 19.13
C TRP A 206 7.81 4.71 19.44
N ALA A 207 8.14 3.51 19.90
CA ALA A 207 9.50 3.10 20.22
C ALA A 207 10.41 3.14 18.97
N VAL A 208 9.98 2.60 17.84
CA VAL A 208 10.76 2.62 16.58
C VAL A 208 10.94 4.06 16.09
N SER A 209 9.90 4.90 16.17
CA SER A 209 9.95 6.29 15.69
C SER A 209 10.84 7.20 16.55
N THR A 210 11.02 6.88 17.84
CA THR A 210 11.80 7.70 18.79
C THR A 210 13.18 7.13 19.09
N LEU A 211 13.30 5.81 19.25
CA LEU A 211 14.56 5.14 19.56
C LEU A 211 15.36 4.79 18.31
N GLY A 212 14.70 4.67 17.14
CA GLY A 212 15.34 4.38 15.85
C GLY A 212 15.94 5.61 15.16
N MET A 213 16.18 6.71 15.86
CA MET A 213 16.88 7.87 15.32
C MET A 213 18.39 7.67 15.43
N VAL A 214 19.16 8.11 14.44
CA VAL A 214 20.62 8.08 14.49
C VAL A 214 21.09 9.09 15.53
N LYS A 215 21.95 8.65 16.47
CA LYS A 215 22.45 9.48 17.57
C LYS A 215 23.96 9.58 17.59
N LYS A 216 24.66 8.57 17.07
CA LYS A 216 26.13 8.51 17.15
C LYS A 216 26.82 9.49 16.23
N GLN A 217 26.15 9.94 15.19
CA GLN A 217 26.68 10.82 14.15
C GLN A 217 25.70 11.94 13.86
N ASN A 218 26.21 13.11 13.48
CA ASN A 218 25.35 14.15 12.93
C ASN A 218 25.00 13.84 11.45
N PHE A 219 24.02 14.56 10.91
CA PHE A 219 23.52 14.36 9.55
C PHE A 219 24.63 14.42 8.48
N GLU A 220 25.46 15.47 8.50
CA GLU A 220 26.51 15.67 7.48
C GLU A 220 27.58 14.58 7.54
N GLN A 221 28.01 14.20 8.75
CA GLN A 221 28.95 13.10 8.95
C GLN A 221 28.39 11.79 8.39
N HIS A 222 27.16 11.43 8.77
CA HIS A 222 26.52 10.19 8.31
C HIS A 222 26.38 10.18 6.78
N TYR A 223 25.99 11.30 6.17
CA TYR A 223 25.87 11.41 4.72
C TYR A 223 27.23 11.25 4.00
N LEU A 224 28.27 11.93 4.48
CA LEU A 224 29.62 11.83 3.92
C LEU A 224 30.21 10.43 4.09
N GLU A 225 29.96 9.77 5.21
CA GLU A 225 30.37 8.39 5.44
C GLU A 225 29.74 7.44 4.43
N LEU A 226 28.42 7.53 4.20
CA LEU A 226 27.73 6.72 3.20
C LEU A 226 28.27 6.97 1.78
N ILE A 227 28.57 8.23 1.43
CA ILE A 227 29.22 8.53 0.14
C ILE A 227 30.59 7.86 0.06
N SER A 228 31.40 7.95 1.11
CA SER A 228 32.76 7.39 1.10
C SER A 228 32.76 5.87 1.01
N GLN A 229 31.82 5.20 1.69
CA GLN A 229 31.70 3.75 1.71
C GLN A 229 31.13 3.20 0.42
N TYR A 230 30.12 3.85 -0.16
CA TYR A 230 29.38 3.32 -1.30
C TYR A 230 29.71 3.99 -2.64
N SER A 231 30.69 4.92 -2.65
CA SER A 231 31.55 5.47 -3.72
C SER A 231 30.98 5.79 -5.12
N ASN A 232 29.70 5.56 -5.38
CA ASN A 232 29.09 5.66 -6.72
C ASN A 232 28.09 6.82 -6.85
N GLY A 233 28.07 7.78 -5.92
CA GLY A 233 27.22 8.98 -6.03
C GLY A 233 25.70 8.73 -5.96
N HIS A 234 25.27 7.50 -5.67
CA HIS A 234 23.86 7.12 -5.58
C HIS A 234 23.19 7.40 -4.22
N ILE A 235 23.85 8.18 -3.36
CA ILE A 235 23.35 8.48 -2.01
C ILE A 235 22.45 9.71 -2.03
N ASP A 236 21.21 9.53 -1.59
CA ASP A 236 20.20 10.56 -1.52
C ASP A 236 20.15 11.22 -0.13
N LYS A 237 20.27 12.56 -0.10
CA LYS A 237 20.24 13.35 1.13
C LYS A 237 18.90 13.24 1.86
N GLY A 238 17.79 13.21 1.13
CA GLY A 238 16.44 13.14 1.70
C GLY A 238 16.22 11.83 2.46
N SER A 239 16.69 10.72 1.90
CA SER A 239 16.63 9.40 2.54
C SER A 239 17.40 9.36 3.86
N VAL A 240 18.62 9.93 3.89
CA VAL A 240 19.42 10.05 5.13
C VAL A 240 18.76 10.99 6.14
N ALA A 241 18.21 12.12 5.68
CA ALA A 241 17.59 13.13 6.54
C ALA A 241 16.45 12.54 7.38
N VAL A 242 15.68 11.61 6.83
CA VAL A 242 14.59 10.90 7.54
C VAL A 242 15.08 10.26 8.84
N LEU A 243 16.31 9.75 8.90
CA LEU A 243 16.88 9.11 10.09
C LEU A 243 17.27 10.09 11.20
N HIS A 244 17.44 11.37 10.86
CA HIS A 244 17.91 12.44 11.75
C HIS A 244 16.80 13.43 12.16
N VAL A 245 15.57 13.21 11.70
CA VAL A 245 14.42 14.02 12.12
C VAL A 245 14.19 13.88 13.63
N THR A 246 14.45 14.94 14.38
CA THR A 246 14.36 14.97 15.85
C THR A 246 13.18 15.78 16.38
N ASP A 247 12.64 16.72 15.61
CA ASP A 247 11.59 17.64 16.04
C ASP A 247 10.31 17.49 15.20
N TRP A 248 9.42 16.62 15.69
CA TRP A 248 8.12 16.36 15.05
C TRP A 248 7.26 17.62 14.93
N SER A 249 7.38 18.58 15.84
CA SER A 249 6.56 19.80 15.79
C SER A 249 6.93 20.68 14.59
N LYS A 250 8.23 20.77 14.29
CA LYS A 250 8.73 21.49 13.12
C LYS A 250 8.33 20.79 11.83
N GLU A 251 8.44 19.47 11.78
CA GLU A 251 8.00 18.69 10.60
C GLU A 251 6.51 18.85 10.33
N MET A 252 5.68 18.79 11.38
CA MET A 252 4.24 19.01 11.22
C MET A 252 3.95 20.42 10.71
N THR A 253 4.62 21.42 11.27
CA THR A 253 4.45 22.81 10.85
C THR A 253 4.90 23.01 9.40
N ALA A 254 6.08 22.48 9.02
CA ALA A 254 6.61 22.56 7.67
C ALA A 254 5.69 21.86 6.65
N SER A 255 5.18 20.67 7.00
CA SER A 255 4.20 19.94 6.18
C SER A 255 2.94 20.77 5.96
N LEU A 256 2.37 21.34 7.03
CA LEU A 256 1.18 22.19 6.91
C LEU A 256 1.43 23.45 6.08
N MET A 257 2.60 24.09 6.23
CA MET A 257 2.97 25.25 5.40
C MET A 257 3.11 24.87 3.92
N LEU A 258 3.72 23.72 3.62
CA LEU A 258 3.84 23.23 2.24
C LEU A 258 2.49 22.86 1.64
N LEU A 259 1.57 22.31 2.42
CA LEU A 259 0.19 22.04 2.00
C LEU A 259 -0.54 23.33 1.56
N LEU A 260 -0.27 24.44 2.25
CA LEU A 260 -0.88 25.75 1.97
C LEU A 260 -0.13 26.55 0.89
N ASN A 261 1.00 26.06 0.39
CA ASN A 261 1.71 26.72 -0.71
C ASN A 261 0.86 26.68 -2.00
N SER A 262 0.87 27.80 -2.74
CA SER A 262 0.17 27.97 -4.02
C SER A 262 0.42 26.84 -5.03
N GLU A 263 1.66 26.38 -5.19
CA GLU A 263 2.00 25.26 -6.08
C GLU A 263 1.36 23.94 -5.62
N SER A 264 1.41 23.66 -4.32
CA SER A 264 0.78 22.49 -3.73
C SER A 264 -0.74 22.52 -3.88
N ILE A 265 -1.36 23.70 -3.73
CA ILE A 265 -2.81 23.87 -3.93
C ILE A 265 -3.22 23.55 -5.38
N VAL A 266 -2.43 23.96 -6.38
CA VAL A 266 -2.71 23.64 -7.79
C VAL A 266 -2.68 22.14 -8.02
N GLU A 267 -1.66 21.46 -7.51
CA GLU A 267 -1.54 20.01 -7.64
C GLU A 267 -2.64 19.27 -6.85
N HIS A 268 -3.03 19.73 -5.66
CA HIS A 268 -4.17 19.17 -4.93
C HIS A 268 -5.50 19.36 -5.68
N LYS A 269 -5.70 20.48 -6.39
CA LYS A 269 -6.89 20.67 -7.25
C LYS A 269 -6.90 19.67 -8.42
N ARG A 270 -5.75 19.44 -9.05
CA ARG A 270 -5.60 18.43 -10.13
C ARG A 270 -5.91 17.03 -9.60
N LEU A 271 -5.38 16.71 -8.42
CA LEU A 271 -5.65 15.46 -7.74
C LEU A 271 -7.14 15.32 -7.41
N LEU A 272 -7.78 16.36 -6.86
CA LEU A 272 -9.19 16.36 -6.48
C LEU A 272 -10.13 16.07 -7.66
N LEU A 273 -9.81 16.58 -8.86
CA LEU A 273 -10.60 16.29 -10.07
C LEU A 273 -10.64 14.78 -10.38
N TYR A 274 -9.52 14.09 -10.19
CA TYR A 274 -9.44 12.64 -10.34
C TYR A 274 -10.05 11.90 -9.15
N LEU A 275 -9.70 12.30 -7.91
CA LEU A 275 -10.21 11.70 -6.68
C LEU A 275 -11.73 11.83 -6.54
N GLY A 276 -12.32 12.91 -7.06
CA GLY A 276 -13.75 13.16 -6.99
C GLY A 276 -14.57 12.00 -7.54
N PHE A 277 -14.08 11.35 -8.60
CA PHE A 277 -14.70 10.15 -9.16
C PHE A 277 -14.62 8.95 -8.21
N PHE A 278 -13.45 8.71 -7.61
CA PHE A 278 -13.24 7.63 -6.65
C PHE A 278 -14.06 7.82 -5.38
N VAL A 279 -14.02 9.02 -4.80
CA VAL A 279 -14.77 9.39 -3.60
C VAL A 279 -16.25 9.23 -3.88
N LEU A 280 -16.77 9.78 -4.98
CA LEU A 280 -18.18 9.65 -5.35
C LEU A 280 -18.58 8.17 -5.49
N LEU A 281 -17.80 7.37 -6.22
CA LEU A 281 -18.10 5.96 -6.46
C LEU A 281 -18.13 5.17 -5.15
N PHE A 282 -17.12 5.31 -4.29
CA PHE A 282 -17.05 4.62 -3.01
C PHE A 282 -18.06 5.15 -1.97
N SER A 283 -18.41 6.43 -2.02
CA SER A 283 -19.52 6.98 -1.24
C SER A 283 -20.85 6.35 -1.68
N ILE A 284 -21.10 6.17 -2.98
CA ILE A 284 -22.31 5.49 -3.48
C ILE A 284 -22.34 4.03 -3.01
N ILE A 285 -21.23 3.30 -3.13
CA ILE A 285 -21.11 1.92 -2.65
C ILE A 285 -21.43 1.82 -1.17
N THR A 286 -20.79 2.66 -0.36
CA THR A 286 -20.95 2.65 1.09
C THR A 286 -22.37 3.05 1.50
N LEU A 287 -22.94 4.10 0.90
CA LEU A 287 -24.29 4.57 1.23
C LEU A 287 -25.37 3.56 0.82
N GLN A 288 -25.25 2.91 -0.36
CA GLN A 288 -26.20 1.89 -0.77
C GLN A 288 -26.11 0.65 0.11
N ASP A 289 -24.89 0.22 0.44
CA ASP A 289 -24.67 -0.91 1.33
C ASP A 289 -25.19 -0.63 2.75
N PHE A 290 -24.97 0.58 3.27
CA PHE A 290 -25.50 1.04 4.55
C PHE A 290 -27.03 1.05 4.58
N LYS A 291 -27.68 1.54 3.52
CA LYS A 291 -29.15 1.54 3.41
C LYS A 291 -29.73 0.11 3.42
N GLN A 292 -29.02 -0.85 2.84
CA GLN A 292 -29.48 -2.24 2.76
C GLN A 292 -29.17 -3.04 4.03
N ASN A 293 -28.03 -2.79 4.68
CA ASN A 293 -27.48 -3.67 5.71
C ASN A 293 -27.22 -3.01 7.07
N ALA A 294 -27.59 -1.74 7.22
CA ALA A 294 -27.20 -0.85 8.31
C ALA A 294 -25.66 -0.76 8.51
N PHE A 295 -25.22 0.11 9.42
CA PHE A 295 -23.80 0.15 9.80
C PHE A 295 -23.35 -1.18 10.40
N ASN A 296 -22.20 -1.68 9.96
CA ASN A 296 -21.61 -2.91 10.48
C ASN A 296 -20.10 -2.94 10.17
N ARG A 297 -19.43 -4.05 10.54
CA ARG A 297 -17.96 -4.14 10.51
C ARG A 297 -17.32 -4.05 9.12
N LYS A 298 -18.02 -4.34 8.02
CA LYS A 298 -17.47 -4.11 6.66
C LYS A 298 -17.28 -2.62 6.37
N HIS A 299 -18.13 -1.76 6.93
CA HIS A 299 -17.97 -0.30 6.81
C HIS A 299 -16.71 0.18 7.53
N LEU A 300 -16.35 -0.42 8.67
CA LEU A 300 -15.10 -0.13 9.37
C LEU A 300 -13.86 -0.51 8.53
N ILE A 301 -13.92 -1.59 7.76
CA ILE A 301 -12.84 -1.95 6.83
C ILE A 301 -12.61 -0.82 5.81
N LEU A 302 -13.68 -0.31 5.21
CA LEU A 302 -13.58 0.78 4.22
C LEU A 302 -13.06 2.08 4.86
N ILE A 303 -13.48 2.40 6.08
CA ILE A 303 -12.96 3.55 6.84
C ILE A 303 -11.48 3.35 7.20
N PHE A 304 -11.07 2.15 7.58
CA PHE A 304 -9.67 1.90 7.91
C PHE A 304 -8.76 1.81 6.68
N ALA A 305 -9.31 1.50 5.50
CA ALA A 305 -8.57 1.51 4.25
C ALA A 305 -8.05 2.92 3.88
N ILE A 306 -8.75 3.99 4.28
CA ILE A 306 -8.33 5.37 4.06
C ILE A 306 -7.36 5.91 5.13
N SER A 307 -6.88 5.06 6.03
CA SER A 307 -5.91 5.43 7.07
C SER A 307 -4.60 6.07 6.58
N PRO A 308 -4.06 5.79 5.38
CA PRO A 308 -2.86 6.51 4.90
C PRO A 308 -3.02 8.03 4.91
N LEU A 309 -4.25 8.56 4.77
CA LEU A 309 -4.51 10.00 4.80
C LEU A 309 -4.26 10.64 6.17
N THR A 310 -4.18 9.85 7.24
CA THR A 310 -3.80 10.33 8.57
C THR A 310 -2.33 10.74 8.65
N LEU A 311 -1.52 10.41 7.63
CA LEU A 311 -0.12 10.85 7.52
C LEU A 311 0.03 12.31 7.09
N TYR A 312 -1.03 12.96 6.59
CA TYR A 312 -1.00 14.36 6.14
C TYR A 312 -0.28 15.34 7.06
N PRO A 313 -0.50 15.29 8.39
CA PRO A 313 0.20 16.17 9.30
C PRO A 313 1.69 15.86 9.47
N PHE A 314 2.17 14.67 9.07
CA PHE A 314 3.48 14.14 9.44
C PHE A 314 4.51 14.11 8.29
N GLY A 315 4.19 14.67 7.12
CA GLY A 315 5.11 14.72 5.99
C GLY A 315 4.47 15.26 4.69
N ILE A 316 5.17 15.09 3.58
CA ILE A 316 4.87 15.75 2.30
C ILE A 316 4.49 14.79 1.15
N ASP A 317 4.40 13.49 1.43
CA ASP A 317 4.09 12.42 0.46
C ASP A 317 2.57 12.35 0.13
N TYR A 318 1.90 13.50 0.00
CA TYR A 318 0.43 13.62 -0.07
C TYR A 318 -0.22 12.76 -1.17
N TYR A 319 0.37 12.81 -2.36
CA TYR A 319 -0.14 12.12 -3.55
C TYR A 319 0.01 10.60 -3.40
N ARG A 320 1.16 10.16 -2.90
CA ARG A 320 1.43 8.76 -2.56
C ARG A 320 0.46 8.24 -1.49
N TRP A 321 0.10 9.03 -0.49
CA TRP A 321 -0.87 8.60 0.53
C TRP A 321 -2.29 8.47 -0.01
N TRP A 322 -2.71 9.33 -0.94
CA TRP A 322 -3.98 9.15 -1.66
C TRP A 322 -4.00 7.88 -2.49
N SER A 323 -2.90 7.61 -3.19
CA SER A 323 -2.74 6.39 -3.97
C SER A 323 -2.83 5.14 -3.09
N LEU A 324 -2.12 5.11 -1.96
CA LEU A 324 -2.22 4.05 -0.96
C LEU A 324 -3.64 3.89 -0.42
N ALA A 325 -4.34 4.98 -0.11
CA ALA A 325 -5.71 4.94 0.41
C ALA A 325 -6.69 4.36 -0.62
N ILE A 326 -6.62 4.79 -1.88
CA ILE A 326 -7.44 4.24 -2.97
C ILE A 326 -7.10 2.77 -3.22
N ASN A 327 -5.81 2.44 -3.22
CA ASN A 327 -5.36 1.08 -3.41
C ASN A 327 -5.90 0.15 -2.31
N ASN A 328 -5.76 0.55 -1.05
CA ASN A 328 -6.32 -0.16 0.09
C ASN A 328 -7.84 -0.31 -0.02
N LEU A 329 -8.56 0.72 -0.48
CA LEU A 329 -10.01 0.67 -0.68
C LEU A 329 -10.40 -0.35 -1.76
N LEU A 330 -9.72 -0.34 -2.91
CA LEU A 330 -9.96 -1.27 -4.01
C LEU A 330 -9.64 -2.71 -3.62
N VAL A 331 -8.49 -2.94 -2.98
CA VAL A 331 -8.10 -4.25 -2.45
C VAL A 331 -9.08 -4.72 -1.39
N SER A 332 -9.50 -3.84 -0.48
CA SER A 332 -10.50 -4.16 0.55
C SER A 332 -11.85 -4.53 -0.06
N ALA A 333 -12.32 -3.80 -1.08
CA ALA A 333 -13.55 -4.11 -1.78
C ALA A 333 -13.49 -5.45 -2.53
N ALA A 334 -12.36 -5.76 -3.17
CA ALA A 334 -12.13 -7.04 -3.82
C ALA A 334 -12.14 -8.20 -2.81
N LEU A 335 -11.42 -8.05 -1.69
CA LEU A 335 -11.39 -9.05 -0.62
C LEU A 335 -12.77 -9.22 0.04
N LEU A 336 -13.49 -8.14 0.33
CA LEU A 336 -14.87 -8.21 0.84
C LEU A 336 -15.78 -8.96 -0.13
N SER A 337 -15.61 -8.75 -1.44
CA SER A 337 -16.37 -9.46 -2.48
C SER A 337 -16.11 -10.97 -2.50
N MET A 338 -14.95 -11.43 -2.02
CA MET A 338 -14.66 -12.86 -1.85
C MET A 338 -15.47 -13.50 -0.70
N TYR A 339 -15.79 -12.73 0.34
CA TYR A 339 -16.38 -13.24 1.58
C TYR A 339 -17.83 -12.80 1.81
N ASN A 340 -18.33 -11.83 1.05
CA ASN A 340 -19.68 -11.29 1.19
C ASN A 340 -20.37 -11.16 -0.17
N THR A 341 -21.26 -12.11 -0.48
CA THR A 341 -21.99 -12.16 -1.76
C THR A 341 -22.88 -10.94 -1.98
N SER A 342 -23.56 -10.44 -0.93
CA SER A 342 -24.42 -9.26 -1.04
C SER A 342 -23.62 -8.02 -1.42
N PHE A 343 -22.48 -7.80 -0.75
CA PHE A 343 -21.56 -6.71 -1.08
C PHE A 343 -21.04 -6.83 -2.51
N LYS A 344 -20.64 -8.04 -2.94
CA LYS A 344 -20.17 -8.28 -4.31
C LYS A 344 -21.22 -7.90 -5.34
N GLN A 345 -22.47 -8.33 -5.15
CA GLN A 345 -23.55 -8.04 -6.10
C GLN A 345 -23.86 -6.55 -6.17
N ASN A 346 -23.89 -5.87 -5.02
CA ASN A 346 -24.05 -4.42 -4.97
C ASN A 346 -22.91 -3.70 -5.72
N LEU A 347 -21.67 -4.11 -5.49
CA LEU A 347 -20.50 -3.56 -6.16
C LEU A 347 -20.59 -3.73 -7.69
N ILE A 348 -20.91 -4.94 -8.18
CA ILE A 348 -21.08 -5.20 -9.61
C ILE A 348 -22.18 -4.29 -10.20
N GLN A 349 -23.33 -4.19 -9.51
CA GLN A 349 -24.45 -3.38 -9.98
C GLN A 349 -24.09 -1.90 -10.06
N ILE A 350 -23.37 -1.37 -9.07
CA ILE A 350 -22.94 0.04 -9.06
C ILE A 350 -21.95 0.31 -10.18
N PHE A 351 -20.97 -0.58 -10.39
CA PHE A 351 -20.01 -0.42 -11.48
C PHE A 351 -20.69 -0.48 -12.85
N TYR A 352 -21.68 -1.35 -13.03
CA TYR A 352 -22.48 -1.38 -14.26
C TYR A 352 -23.27 -0.08 -14.47
N ARG A 353 -23.99 0.39 -13.44
CA ARG A 353 -24.79 1.63 -13.52
C ARG A 353 -23.95 2.87 -13.83
N ASN A 354 -22.70 2.90 -13.37
CA ASN A 354 -21.78 4.03 -13.54
C ASN A 354 -20.69 3.76 -14.60
N GLN A 355 -20.94 2.87 -15.56
CA GLN A 355 -19.93 2.43 -16.54
C GLN A 355 -19.27 3.58 -17.31
N VAL A 356 -20.01 4.62 -17.69
CA VAL A 356 -19.46 5.79 -18.39
C VAL A 356 -18.43 6.51 -17.51
N LEU A 357 -18.75 6.70 -16.24
CA LEU A 357 -17.85 7.32 -15.26
C LEU A 357 -16.54 6.54 -15.11
N ILE A 358 -16.66 5.20 -15.05
CA ILE A 358 -15.53 4.29 -14.88
C ILE A 358 -14.65 4.27 -16.14
N ILE A 359 -15.24 4.28 -17.33
CA ILE A 359 -14.50 4.36 -18.58
C ILE A 359 -13.75 5.70 -18.67
N LEU A 360 -14.40 6.82 -18.31
CA LEU A 360 -13.73 8.12 -18.25
C LEU A 360 -12.58 8.13 -17.24
N LEU A 361 -12.77 7.51 -16.07
CA LEU A 361 -11.70 7.33 -15.08
C LEU A 361 -10.53 6.50 -15.64
N ALA A 362 -10.80 5.40 -16.35
CA ALA A 362 -9.76 4.58 -16.95
C ALA A 362 -8.99 5.35 -18.04
N ILE A 363 -9.69 6.08 -18.92
CA ILE A 363 -9.07 6.91 -19.96
C ILE A 363 -8.22 8.02 -19.33
N THR A 364 -8.76 8.75 -18.35
CA THR A 364 -8.01 9.80 -17.66
C THR A 364 -6.81 9.25 -16.91
N SER A 365 -6.91 8.05 -16.33
CA SER A 365 -5.76 7.39 -15.71
C SER A 365 -4.67 7.05 -16.72
N ALA A 366 -5.05 6.49 -17.87
CA ALA A 366 -4.12 6.15 -18.94
C ALA A 366 -3.43 7.39 -19.53
N LEU A 367 -4.16 8.51 -19.67
CA LEU A 367 -3.62 9.77 -20.20
C LEU A 367 -2.70 10.50 -19.22
N ASN A 368 -3.01 10.46 -17.92
CA ASN A 368 -2.23 11.19 -16.92
C ASN A 368 -1.05 10.39 -16.36
N GLY A 369 -1.13 9.05 -16.40
CA GLY A 369 -0.13 8.19 -15.77
C GLY A 369 -0.38 7.96 -14.27
N PRO A 370 0.58 7.34 -13.56
CA PRO A 370 0.47 7.09 -12.13
C PRO A 370 0.40 8.38 -11.30
N ILE A 371 -0.27 8.30 -10.15
CA ILE A 371 -0.19 9.35 -9.12
C ILE A 371 1.27 9.43 -8.65
N GLY A 372 1.83 10.64 -8.59
CA GLY A 372 3.23 10.86 -8.24
C GLY A 372 3.51 10.81 -6.74
N VAL A 373 4.76 11.15 -6.38
CA VAL A 373 5.16 11.37 -4.97
C VAL A 373 5.06 12.85 -4.60
N ASN A 374 5.60 13.74 -5.46
CA ASN A 374 5.65 15.19 -5.22
C ASN A 374 4.69 16.01 -6.11
N MET A 375 4.05 15.37 -7.09
CA MET A 375 3.08 15.99 -8.00
C MET A 375 1.88 15.05 -8.16
N ALA A 376 0.73 15.59 -8.55
CA ALA A 376 -0.51 14.84 -8.65
C ALA A 376 -0.42 13.68 -9.65
N PHE A 377 0.28 13.88 -10.77
CA PHE A 377 0.49 12.86 -11.79
C PHE A 377 1.90 12.94 -12.35
N GLN A 378 2.53 11.78 -12.54
CA GLN A 378 3.77 11.64 -13.29
C GLN A 378 3.43 10.99 -14.63
N ARG A 379 3.73 11.70 -15.73
CA ARG A 379 3.55 11.15 -17.07
C ARG A 379 4.50 9.96 -17.24
N PHE A 380 4.04 8.94 -17.96
CA PHE A 380 4.82 7.75 -18.29
C PHE A 380 6.15 8.10 -18.97
#